data_AF-A0A358Q0Q0-F1
#
_entry.id   AF-A0A358Q0Q0-F1
#
_cell.length_a   1.000
_cell.length_b   1.000
_cell.length_c   1.000
_cell.angle_alpha   90.00
_cell.angle_beta   90.00
_cell.angle_gamma   90.00
#
_symmetry.space_group_name_H-M   'P 1'
#
loop_
_entity.id
_entity.type
_entity.pdbx_description
1 polymer ?
#
loop_
_entity_poly.entity_id
_entity_poly.type
_entity_poly.pdbx_seq_one_letter_code
_entity_poly.pdbx_strand_id
1 'polypeptide(L)'
;MRSNGTYDFGDFLNLNPIYKKYEHNPMAREIYDRLSEAEYVQKMIWAIKSGKVALSGCITDIESEFKDQSMFDLKDRFTKTCLGAMVKTVLAPFGYTKVDEKRIPKGISILVQSASTYALTQQPTVELKQVLTIERL
;
A
#
# COMPACT_ATOMS: atom_id res chain seq x y z
N MET A 1 10.51 -5.31 11.83
CA MET A 1 9.23 -6.05 11.75
C MET A 1 8.41 -5.73 12.98
N ARG A 2 7.14 -5.37 12.80
CA ARG A 2 6.21 -5.02 13.89
C ARG A 2 5.81 -6.27 14.68
N SER A 3 5.33 -6.07 15.91
CA SER A 3 4.89 -7.15 16.81
C SER A 3 3.73 -7.99 16.25
N ASN A 4 2.93 -7.43 15.35
CA ASN A 4 1.84 -8.11 14.64
C ASN A 4 2.31 -8.92 13.41
N GLY A 5 3.61 -9.03 13.15
CA GLY A 5 4.18 -9.77 12.02
C GLY A 5 4.23 -9.02 10.69
N THR A 6 3.76 -7.77 10.63
CA THR A 6 3.87 -6.95 9.41
C THR A 6 5.20 -6.19 9.37
N TYR A 7 5.63 -5.78 8.17
CA TYR A 7 6.83 -4.96 8.02
C TYR A 7 6.60 -3.50 8.44
N ASP A 8 7.58 -2.91 9.14
CA ASP A 8 7.65 -1.47 9.38
C ASP A 8 8.40 -0.74 8.24
N PHE A 9 8.44 0.60 8.30
CA PHE A 9 9.11 1.39 7.27
C PHE A 9 10.63 1.11 7.18
N GLY A 10 11.27 0.76 8.30
CA GLY A 10 12.69 0.38 8.30
C GLY A 10 12.92 -0.93 7.56
N ASP A 11 12.07 -1.94 7.77
CA ASP A 11 12.10 -3.17 6.99
C ASP A 11 11.90 -2.90 5.49
N PHE A 12 10.95 -2.01 5.13
CA PHE A 12 10.73 -1.62 3.75
C PHE A 12 12.00 -1.06 3.09
N LEU A 13 12.71 -0.16 3.78
CA LEU A 13 13.96 0.42 3.28
C LEU A 13 15.09 -0.61 3.18
N ASN A 14 15.17 -1.53 4.14
CA ASN A 14 16.14 -2.63 4.12
C ASN A 14 15.88 -3.61 2.96
N LEU A 15 14.61 -3.92 2.68
CA LEU A 15 14.20 -4.76 1.56
C LEU A 15 14.30 -4.04 0.21
N ASN A 16 14.29 -2.71 0.19
CA ASN A 16 14.36 -1.90 -1.03
C ASN A 16 15.44 -0.79 -0.92
N PRO A 17 16.73 -1.13 -0.97
CA PRO A 17 17.83 -0.18 -0.70
C PRO A 17 17.85 1.05 -1.60
N ILE A 18 17.29 0.98 -2.81
CA ILE A 18 17.17 2.12 -3.74
C ILE A 18 16.38 3.28 -3.15
N TYR A 19 15.51 3.02 -2.16
CA TYR A 19 14.67 4.02 -1.50
C TYR A 19 15.27 4.56 -0.20
N LYS A 20 16.50 4.16 0.18
CA LYS A 20 17.16 4.64 1.40
C LYS A 20 17.26 6.16 1.52
N LYS A 21 17.22 6.90 0.42
CA LYS A 21 17.14 8.37 0.45
C LYS A 21 15.93 8.91 1.22
N TYR A 22 14.90 8.08 1.46
CA TYR A 22 13.72 8.44 2.23
C TYR A 22 13.80 8.04 3.72
N GLU A 23 14.95 7.55 4.23
CA GLU A 23 15.13 7.11 5.62
C GLU A 23 14.71 8.16 6.66
N HIS A 24 15.01 9.43 6.39
CA HIS A 24 14.66 10.58 7.22
C HIS A 24 13.48 11.39 6.66
N ASN A 25 12.72 10.85 5.72
CA ASN A 25 11.59 11.53 5.11
C ASN A 25 10.30 11.24 5.89
N PRO A 26 9.73 12.23 6.61
CA PRO A 26 8.55 12.00 7.44
C PRO A 26 7.32 11.64 6.60
N MET A 27 7.17 12.21 5.40
CA MET A 27 6.02 11.95 4.53
C MET A 27 6.06 10.53 3.94
N ALA A 28 7.25 10.04 3.56
CA ALA A 28 7.39 8.67 3.08
C ALA A 28 7.03 7.64 4.16
N ARG A 29 7.43 7.92 5.41
CA ARG A 29 7.09 7.10 6.57
C ARG A 29 5.59 7.14 6.85
N GLU A 30 4.99 8.32 6.88
CA GLU A 30 3.56 8.51 7.13
C GLU A 30 2.71 7.75 6.11
N ILE A 31 3.03 7.87 4.81
CA ILE A 31 2.34 7.14 3.75
C ILE A 31 2.49 5.62 3.94
N TYR A 32 3.68 5.15 4.28
CA TYR A 32 3.90 3.71 4.54
C TYR A 32 3.08 3.23 5.74
N ASP A 33 3.09 4.00 6.83
CA ASP A 33 2.36 3.65 8.04
C ASP A 33 0.85 3.61 7.78
N ARG A 34 0.33 4.60 7.03
CA ARG A 34 -1.06 4.67 6.57
C ARG A 34 -1.46 3.47 5.72
N LEU A 35 -0.66 3.11 4.71
CA LEU A 35 -0.89 1.92 3.88
C LEU A 35 -0.87 0.63 4.69
N SER A 36 -0.12 0.60 5.79
CA SER A 36 0.03 -0.55 6.68
C SER A 36 -1.10 -0.68 7.72
N GLU A 37 -2.03 0.28 7.79
CA GLU A 37 -3.20 0.20 8.66
C GLU A 37 -4.15 -0.90 8.19
N ALA A 38 -4.82 -1.56 9.14
CA ALA A 38 -5.72 -2.69 8.87
C ALA A 38 -6.81 -2.33 7.84
N GLU A 39 -7.39 -1.14 7.94
CA GLU A 39 -8.40 -0.64 6.99
C GLU A 39 -7.85 -0.55 5.56
N TYR A 40 -6.66 0.00 5.39
CA TYR A 40 -6.02 0.19 4.08
C TYR A 40 -5.60 -1.15 3.48
N VAL A 41 -5.04 -2.05 4.30
CA VAL A 41 -4.76 -3.43 3.90
C VAL A 41 -6.05 -4.13 3.44
N GLN A 42 -7.16 -3.98 4.18
CA GLN A 42 -8.45 -4.55 3.82
C GLN A 42 -8.95 -4.02 2.47
N LYS A 43 -8.94 -2.69 2.29
CA LYS A 43 -9.32 -2.02 1.03
C LYS A 43 -8.50 -2.55 -0.15
N MET A 44 -7.18 -2.70 0.01
CA MET A 44 -6.30 -3.25 -1.03
C MET A 44 -6.62 -4.73 -1.33
N ILE A 45 -6.82 -5.56 -0.31
CA ILE A 45 -7.19 -6.97 -0.47
C ILE A 45 -8.55 -7.10 -1.17
N TRP A 46 -9.54 -6.28 -0.82
CA TRP A 46 -10.84 -6.26 -1.51
C TRP A 46 -10.73 -5.84 -2.97
N ALA A 47 -9.90 -4.84 -3.28
CA ALA A 47 -9.62 -4.46 -4.65
C ALA A 47 -9.02 -5.62 -5.46
N ILE A 48 -8.03 -6.32 -4.88
CA ILE A 48 -7.42 -7.51 -5.48
C ILE A 48 -8.46 -8.61 -5.73
N LYS A 49 -9.26 -8.95 -4.72
CA LYS A 49 -10.34 -9.96 -4.82
C LYS A 49 -11.40 -9.60 -5.86
N SER A 50 -11.58 -8.30 -6.12
CA SER A 50 -12.48 -7.77 -7.15
C SER A 50 -11.82 -7.69 -8.55
N GLY A 51 -10.64 -8.26 -8.74
CA GLY A 51 -9.91 -8.25 -10.02
C GLY A 51 -9.29 -6.88 -10.39
N LYS A 52 -9.23 -5.94 -9.45
CA LYS A 52 -8.66 -4.60 -9.62
C LYS A 52 -7.21 -4.56 -9.11
N VAL A 53 -6.50 -3.49 -9.46
CA VAL A 53 -5.18 -3.19 -8.89
C VAL A 53 -5.30 -2.85 -7.41
N ALA A 54 -4.36 -3.30 -6.58
CA ALA A 54 -4.46 -3.17 -5.12
C ALA A 54 -4.65 -1.71 -4.69
N LEU A 55 -3.82 -0.83 -5.25
CA LEU A 55 -3.80 0.60 -4.92
C LEU A 55 -5.14 1.31 -5.23
N SER A 56 -5.98 0.76 -6.12
CA SER A 56 -7.31 1.33 -6.39
C SER A 56 -8.26 1.28 -5.19
N GLY A 57 -7.98 0.47 -4.17
CA GLY A 57 -8.77 0.42 -2.94
C GLY A 57 -8.58 1.66 -2.05
N CYS A 58 -7.48 2.39 -2.17
CA CYS A 58 -7.12 3.45 -1.23
C CYS A 58 -6.40 4.67 -1.84
N ILE A 59 -6.09 4.67 -3.14
CA ILE A 59 -5.31 5.76 -3.76
C ILE A 59 -5.99 7.13 -3.67
N THR A 60 -7.32 7.17 -3.68
CA THR A 60 -8.07 8.44 -3.53
C THR A 60 -7.77 9.08 -2.19
N ASP A 61 -7.76 8.29 -1.11
CA ASP A 61 -7.50 8.76 0.25
C ASP A 61 -6.04 9.26 0.34
N ILE A 62 -5.09 8.45 -0.14
CA ILE A 62 -3.66 8.80 -0.17
C ILE A 62 -3.40 10.08 -0.96
N GLU A 63 -3.98 10.23 -2.16
CA GLU A 63 -3.81 11.46 -2.94
C GLU A 63 -4.49 12.66 -2.27
N SER A 64 -5.63 12.48 -1.61
CA SER A 64 -6.29 13.59 -0.90
C SER A 64 -5.43 14.11 0.25
N GLU A 65 -4.75 13.22 0.97
CA GLU A 65 -3.96 13.53 2.16
C GLU A 65 -2.56 14.08 1.76
N PHE A 66 -1.98 13.57 0.67
CA PHE A 66 -0.54 13.76 0.38
C PHE A 66 -0.21 14.44 -0.96
N LYS A 67 -1.18 14.84 -1.79
CA LYS A 67 -0.89 15.44 -3.12
C LYS A 67 -0.21 16.82 -3.08
N ASP A 68 -0.40 17.59 -2.02
CA ASP A 68 0.00 19.00 -1.96
C ASP A 68 1.35 19.22 -1.22
N GLN A 69 1.99 18.15 -0.74
CA GLN A 69 3.32 18.21 -0.12
C GLN A 69 4.44 17.89 -1.11
N SER A 70 5.65 18.39 -0.84
CA SER A 70 6.81 18.27 -1.74
C SER A 70 7.87 17.26 -1.29
N MET A 71 7.82 16.78 -0.04
CA MET A 71 8.85 15.88 0.50
C MET A 71 8.78 14.50 -0.14
N PHE A 72 7.59 14.06 -0.55
CA PHE A 72 7.33 12.80 -1.25
C PHE A 72 6.42 13.09 -2.45
N ASP A 73 6.95 13.78 -3.46
CA ASP A 73 6.15 14.27 -4.59
C ASP A 73 5.56 13.12 -5.44
N LEU A 74 4.25 12.89 -5.29
CA LEU A 74 3.51 11.88 -6.03
C LEU A 74 3.31 12.23 -7.52
N LYS A 75 3.84 13.34 -8.03
CA LYS A 75 3.92 13.61 -9.48
C LYS A 75 5.17 12.99 -10.10
N ASP A 76 6.23 12.84 -9.32
CA ASP A 76 7.50 12.27 -9.76
C ASP A 76 7.41 10.74 -9.98
N ARG A 77 8.08 10.27 -11.03
CA ARG A 77 8.06 8.85 -11.43
C ARG A 77 8.74 7.97 -10.39
N PHE A 78 9.85 8.41 -9.83
CA PHE A 78 10.59 7.63 -8.84
C PHE A 78 9.76 7.47 -7.56
N THR A 79 9.13 8.55 -7.09
CA THR A 79 8.22 8.51 -5.94
C THR A 79 7.00 7.61 -6.17
N LYS A 80 6.36 7.66 -7.35
CA LYS A 80 5.26 6.74 -7.70
C LYS A 80 5.69 5.27 -7.68
N THR A 81 6.91 5.00 -8.14
CA THR A 81 7.47 3.64 -8.11
C THR A 81 7.76 3.19 -6.68
N CYS A 82 8.23 4.11 -5.82
CA CYS A 82 8.38 3.91 -4.39
C CYS A 82 7.04 3.54 -3.73
N LEU A 83 5.96 4.28 -4.03
CA LEU A 83 4.61 3.97 -3.54
C LEU A 83 4.18 2.54 -3.92
N GLY A 84 4.41 2.13 -5.16
CA GLY A 84 4.13 0.76 -5.61
C GLY A 84 4.95 -0.30 -4.86
N ALA A 85 6.22 0.01 -4.54
CA ALA A 85 7.07 -0.86 -3.74
C ALA A 85 6.61 -0.96 -2.28
N MET A 86 6.12 0.14 -1.69
CA MET A 86 5.51 0.14 -0.36
C MET A 86 4.32 -0.82 -0.32
N VAL A 87 3.39 -0.71 -1.28
CA VAL A 87 2.23 -1.62 -1.39
C VAL A 87 2.67 -3.08 -1.50
N LYS A 88 3.69 -3.37 -2.31
CA LYS A 88 4.24 -4.73 -2.41
C LYS A 88 4.74 -5.25 -1.06
N THR A 89 5.49 -4.44 -0.32
CA THR A 89 6.01 -4.83 1.00
C THR A 89 4.88 -5.01 2.02
N VAL A 90 3.90 -4.11 2.06
CA VAL A 90 2.74 -4.20 2.97
C VAL A 90 1.94 -5.47 2.76
N LEU A 91 1.74 -5.89 1.50
CA LEU A 91 0.92 -7.06 1.17
C LEU A 91 1.66 -8.40 1.28
N ALA A 92 3.00 -8.40 1.35
CA ALA A 92 3.80 -9.62 1.36
C ALA A 92 3.50 -10.55 2.56
N PRO A 93 3.37 -10.09 3.82
CA PRO A 93 3.00 -10.94 4.95
C PRO A 93 1.65 -11.64 4.79
N PHE A 94 0.75 -11.05 4.00
CA PHE A 94 -0.58 -11.60 3.69
C PHE A 94 -0.56 -12.60 2.54
N GLY A 95 0.62 -12.97 2.02
CA GLY A 95 0.81 -13.98 0.98
C GLY A 95 0.63 -13.50 -0.46
N TYR A 96 0.43 -12.19 -0.67
CA TYR A 96 0.19 -11.62 -1.99
C TYR A 96 1.49 -11.25 -2.71
N THR A 97 1.62 -11.71 -3.96
CA THR A 97 2.75 -11.38 -4.84
C THR A 97 2.27 -10.61 -6.04
N LYS A 98 3.08 -9.64 -6.52
CA LYS A 98 2.82 -8.92 -7.77
C LYS A 98 2.76 -9.92 -8.94
N VAL A 99 1.74 -9.79 -9.78
CA VAL A 99 1.55 -10.64 -10.97
C VAL A 99 1.69 -9.84 -12.26
N ASP A 100 1.09 -8.66 -12.32
CA ASP A 100 1.02 -7.84 -13.53
C ASP A 100 0.84 -6.36 -13.14
N GLU A 101 0.67 -5.49 -14.13
CA GLU A 101 0.31 -4.08 -13.97
C GLU A 101 -0.88 -3.73 -14.84
N LYS A 102 -1.88 -3.04 -14.27
CA LYS A 102 -3.05 -2.58 -15.02
C LYS A 102 -3.28 -1.09 -14.79
N ARG A 103 -4.03 -0.46 -15.69
CA ARG A 103 -4.50 0.92 -15.48
C ARG A 103 -5.42 1.00 -14.26
N ILE A 104 -5.27 2.07 -13.47
CA ILE A 104 -6.24 2.42 -12.44
C ILE A 104 -7.56 2.84 -13.13
N PRO A 105 -8.74 2.43 -12.63
CA PRO A 105 -10.00 2.90 -13.17
C PRO A 105 -10.09 4.44 -13.18
N LYS A 106 -10.71 4.99 -14.23
CA LYS A 106 -10.86 6.44 -14.38
C LYS A 106 -11.62 7.04 -13.19
N GLY A 107 -11.19 8.23 -12.76
CA GLY A 107 -11.85 9.00 -11.69
C GLY A 107 -11.44 8.62 -10.27
N ILE A 108 -10.62 7.58 -10.08
CA ILE A 108 -10.15 7.16 -8.74
C ILE A 108 -8.85 7.89 -8.36
N SER A 109 -7.96 8.11 -9.32
CA SER A 109 -6.66 8.74 -9.10
C SER A 109 -6.39 9.80 -10.17
N ILE A 110 -5.78 10.90 -9.74
CA ILE A 110 -5.32 12.00 -10.60
C ILE A 110 -3.81 11.95 -10.84
N LEU A 111 -3.02 11.31 -9.96
CA LEU A 111 -1.55 11.27 -10.08
C LEU A 111 -1.03 9.91 -10.60
N VAL A 112 -1.72 8.81 -10.29
CA VAL A 112 -1.29 7.44 -10.61
C VAL A 112 -2.15 6.84 -11.72
N GLN A 113 -1.54 6.51 -12.86
CA GLN A 113 -2.24 5.99 -14.03
C GLN A 113 -2.34 4.46 -14.07
N SER A 114 -1.34 3.77 -13.53
CA SER A 114 -1.27 2.32 -13.46
C SER A 114 -0.71 1.88 -12.11
N ALA A 115 -1.08 0.66 -11.71
CA ALA A 115 -0.59 0.04 -10.48
C ALA A 115 -0.53 -1.47 -10.64
N SER A 116 0.19 -2.10 -9.73
CA SER A 116 0.38 -3.55 -9.75
C SER A 116 -0.90 -4.30 -9.35
N THR A 117 -1.17 -5.42 -10.02
CA THR A 117 -2.11 -6.43 -9.55
C THR A 117 -1.38 -7.50 -8.77
N TYR A 118 -2.09 -8.17 -7.87
CA TYR A 118 -1.52 -9.17 -6.98
C TYR A 118 -2.37 -10.43 -6.99
N ALA A 119 -1.76 -11.57 -6.69
CA ALA A 119 -2.46 -12.82 -6.42
C ALA A 119 -1.90 -13.45 -5.14
N LEU A 120 -2.74 -14.21 -4.45
CA LEU A 120 -2.34 -14.99 -3.29
C LEU A 120 -1.59 -16.22 -3.79
N THR A 121 -0.25 -16.18 -3.75
CA THR A 121 0.62 -17.23 -4.29
C THR A 121 1.55 -17.84 -3.24
N GLN A 122 1.66 -17.20 -2.07
CA GLN A 122 2.50 -17.64 -0.96
C GLN A 122 1.62 -17.96 0.25
N GLN A 123 2.11 -18.83 1.13
CA GLN A 123 1.44 -19.07 2.41
C GLN A 123 1.52 -17.79 3.26
N PRO A 124 0.38 -17.21 3.70
CA PRO A 124 0.39 -16.03 4.56
C PRO A 124 1.07 -16.31 5.89
N THR A 125 1.86 -15.35 6.37
CA THR A 125 2.41 -15.33 7.73
C THR A 125 1.57 -14.48 8.67
N VAL A 126 0.71 -13.62 8.12
CA VAL A 126 -0.26 -12.77 8.83
C VAL A 126 -1.64 -12.96 8.21
N GLU A 127 -2.66 -13.01 9.06
CA GLU A 127 -4.07 -13.04 8.65
C GLU A 127 -4.78 -11.78 9.17
N LEU A 128 -5.57 -11.14 8.30
CA LEU A 128 -6.44 -10.05 8.70
C LEU A 128 -7.78 -10.62 9.19
N LYS A 129 -8.11 -10.42 10.48
CA LYS A 129 -9.39 -10.84 11.08
C LYS A 129 -10.30 -9.65 11.30
N GLN A 130 -11.47 -9.66 10.67
CA GLN A 130 -12.52 -8.67 10.89
C GLN A 130 -13.44 -9.14 12.02
N VAL A 131 -13.65 -8.29 13.03
CA VAL A 131 -14.61 -8.51 14.10
C VAL A 131 -15.74 -7.49 13.93
N LEU A 132 -16.95 -7.97 13.65
CA LEU A 132 -18.15 -7.14 13.51
C LEU A 132 -19.08 -7.43 14.68
N THR A 133 -19.49 -6.38 15.39
CA THR A 133 -20.46 -6.46 16.48
C THR A 133 -21.64 -5.56 16.16
N ILE A 134 -22.85 -6.07 16.35
CA ILE A 134 -24.10 -5.29 16.28
C ILE A 134 -24.65 -5.24 17.69
N GLU A 135 -24.68 -4.05 18.29
CA GLU A 135 -25.23 -3.84 19.61
C GLU A 135 -26.62 -3.22 19.51
N ARG A 136 -27.52 -3.69 20.37
CA ARG A 136 -28.83 -3.09 20.55
C ARG A 136 -28.68 -1.93 21.54
N LEU A 137 -29.18 -0.76 21.18
CA LEU A 137 -29.28 0.40 22.08
C LEU A 137 -30.12 0.08 23.32
#